data_AF-A0A7X9IY70-F1
#
_entry.id   AF-A0A7X9IY70-F1
#
_cell.length_a   1.000
_cell.length_b   1.000
_cell.length_c   1.000
_cell.angle_alpha   90.00
_cell.angle_beta   90.00
_cell.angle_gamma   90.00
#
_symmetry.space_group_name_H-M   'P 1'
#
loop_
_entity.id
_entity.type
_entity.pdbx_description
1 polymer ?
#
loop_
_entity_poly.entity_id
_entity_poly.type
_entity_poly.pdbx_seq_one_letter_code
_entity_poly.pdbx_strand_id
1 'polypeptide(L)'
;MISRPAAAAAPPTWTVERRAGERPDVGGRQPSLTQDDRPGKLTVMEDSACAGEGRRTVPAAAMVLLLLLPFGCGDDKDDHDAGADADGDVPGDSADDAGADVGEDEAGSDAGEVADAPLMWGPVVRLTRTPADSETFLNTAKCVAADDAGTIHVAWLEVAVPAGGGHAAQGQVFYTRSTDGGSTFATPTPLTEVVADVGVPKIAVAGASVFVTWHQSNGFRVRIRLARSADGGATWAPATADLGQGTFPSIDAWSSGSGDPFVHVAWSDSQNAENHCEVYLASSADGGRSFGAPVMVSEPDGRSSWTAAVASWDRTVHVAWTDERHNIDAAGEPYDCIVAGGGETCHEEEYYRRSRDGGATFPEPEVRLTSDPPAAPQWSWAPSIVAWYDDVHIAYFDHRSGSFEIYYRRSRDAGTTWEEERNLTGALPAAPLGRWRPSLAAAGDRLRIAFWEPAPGGPTTAWTIGSDDGGGTWWAPRRLTDGVAPIHPAVVLSPEGTAHFAWHDTLDGNHEMFYRHLAP
;
A
#
# COMPACT_ATOMS: atom_id res chain seq x y z
N MET A 1 -17.35 40.97 -53.43
CA MET A 1 -16.23 40.78 -54.38
C MET A 1 -15.13 40.01 -53.67
N ILE A 2 -14.58 39.03 -54.37
CA ILE A 2 -13.79 37.89 -53.91
C ILE A 2 -12.38 38.30 -53.42
N SER A 3 -11.88 37.70 -52.34
CA SER A 3 -10.50 37.16 -52.28
C SER A 3 -10.34 36.15 -51.12
N ARG A 4 -9.69 35.02 -51.44
CA ARG A 4 -9.45 33.82 -50.60
C ARG A 4 -8.32 34.04 -49.58
N PRO A 5 -8.27 33.28 -48.46
CA PRO A 5 -7.07 33.18 -47.63
C PRO A 5 -6.08 32.13 -48.18
N ALA A 6 -4.79 32.43 -48.03
CA ALA A 6 -3.66 31.60 -48.44
C ALA A 6 -3.38 30.45 -47.44
N ALA A 7 -2.83 29.36 -47.97
CA ALA A 7 -2.59 28.09 -47.30
C ALA A 7 -1.46 28.14 -46.25
N ALA A 8 -1.61 27.32 -45.21
CA ALA A 8 -0.64 27.08 -44.15
C ALA A 8 0.61 26.36 -44.67
N ALA A 9 1.78 26.79 -44.21
CA ALA A 9 3.07 26.16 -44.45
C ALA A 9 3.24 24.89 -43.59
N ALA A 10 3.79 23.83 -44.17
CA ALA A 10 4.13 22.59 -43.48
C ALA A 10 5.34 22.76 -42.54
N PRO A 11 5.43 22.01 -41.43
CA PRO A 11 6.57 22.07 -40.50
C PRO A 11 7.83 21.42 -41.09
N PRO A 12 9.04 21.80 -40.62
CA PRO A 12 10.30 21.30 -41.14
C PRO A 12 10.56 19.85 -40.74
N THR A 13 11.04 19.04 -41.69
CA THR A 13 11.62 17.72 -41.45
C THR A 13 13.12 17.84 -41.18
N TRP A 14 13.60 17.11 -40.16
CA TRP A 14 15.03 17.02 -39.82
C TRP A 14 15.50 15.57 -40.01
N THR A 15 16.62 15.40 -40.72
CA THR A 15 17.33 14.13 -40.88
C THR A 15 18.62 14.19 -40.06
N VAL A 16 18.88 13.15 -39.26
CA VAL A 16 20.13 12.98 -38.50
C VAL A 16 21.04 12.02 -39.26
N GLU A 17 22.22 12.49 -39.67
CA GLU A 17 23.32 11.62 -40.11
C GLU A 17 24.24 11.31 -38.92
N ARG A 18 24.54 10.02 -38.67
CA ARG A 18 25.61 9.63 -37.74
C ARG A 18 26.95 9.51 -38.47
N ARG A 19 28.01 10.08 -37.90
CA ARG A 19 29.38 9.59 -38.10
C ARG A 19 29.75 8.63 -36.96
N ALA A 20 30.36 7.51 -37.32
CA ALA A 20 30.89 6.52 -36.41
C ALA A 20 32.36 6.79 -36.07
N GLY A 21 32.77 6.44 -34.85
CA GLY A 21 34.15 6.03 -34.53
C GLY A 21 34.87 6.77 -33.40
N GLU A 22 35.37 5.96 -32.46
CA GLU A 22 36.60 6.09 -31.65
C GLU A 22 36.47 6.38 -30.13
N ARG A 23 37.02 5.45 -29.33
CA ARG A 23 37.46 5.60 -27.92
C ARG A 23 38.84 6.28 -27.89
N PRO A 24 39.26 6.95 -26.79
CA PRO A 24 40.17 6.27 -25.85
C PRO A 24 40.13 6.73 -24.36
N ASP A 25 41.00 6.05 -23.59
CA ASP A 25 41.35 5.95 -22.15
C ASP A 25 41.39 7.14 -21.15
N VAL A 26 41.12 6.74 -19.90
CA VAL A 26 41.70 7.04 -18.57
C VAL A 26 42.70 8.20 -18.38
N GLY A 27 42.41 9.07 -17.39
CA GLY A 27 43.44 9.88 -16.69
C GLY A 27 42.90 11.10 -15.95
N GLY A 28 43.00 11.11 -14.61
CA GLY A 28 42.44 12.16 -13.75
C GLY A 28 43.17 13.51 -13.76
N ARG A 29 42.41 14.57 -13.42
CA ARG A 29 42.83 15.80 -12.72
C ARG A 29 41.60 16.69 -12.48
N GLN A 30 41.42 17.19 -11.24
CA GLN A 30 40.49 18.29 -10.93
C GLN A 30 40.86 19.57 -11.72
N PRO A 31 39.87 20.45 -12.00
CA PRO A 31 40.16 21.87 -11.82
C PRO A 31 39.06 22.70 -11.15
N SER A 32 39.57 23.79 -10.58
CA SER A 32 39.01 24.93 -9.87
C SER A 32 38.00 25.79 -10.63
N LEU A 33 37.11 26.44 -9.86
CA LEU A 33 36.14 27.46 -10.29
C LEU A 33 36.79 28.82 -10.61
N THR A 34 36.42 29.40 -11.75
CA THR A 34 36.35 30.86 -11.96
C THR A 34 35.09 31.21 -12.75
N GLN A 35 34.46 32.30 -12.32
CA GLN A 35 33.15 32.83 -12.72
C GLN A 35 33.19 33.50 -14.11
N ASP A 36 32.20 33.21 -14.96
CA ASP A 36 31.91 34.00 -16.17
C ASP A 36 30.38 34.15 -16.38
N ASP A 37 29.98 35.37 -16.73
CA ASP A 37 28.61 35.89 -16.81
C ASP A 37 28.05 35.79 -18.25
N ARG A 38 27.12 34.85 -18.51
CA ARG A 38 25.95 34.98 -19.44
C ARG A 38 25.18 33.65 -19.65
N PRO A 39 23.88 33.69 -20.07
CA PRO A 39 22.91 32.64 -19.76
C PRO A 39 22.79 31.54 -20.83
N GLY A 40 22.43 30.32 -20.39
CA GLY A 40 21.73 29.34 -21.22
C GLY A 40 22.56 28.14 -21.71
N LYS A 41 22.83 27.19 -20.81
CA LYS A 41 22.83 25.73 -21.05
C LYS A 41 23.17 25.04 -19.73
N LEU A 42 22.15 24.48 -19.06
CA LEU A 42 22.39 23.47 -18.04
C LEU A 42 22.49 22.14 -18.77
N THR A 43 23.71 21.63 -18.94
CA THR A 43 23.92 20.23 -19.26
C THR A 43 23.82 19.47 -17.96
N VAL A 44 22.66 18.87 -17.68
CA VAL A 44 22.58 17.80 -16.70
C VAL A 44 23.14 16.57 -17.40
N MET A 45 24.26 16.05 -16.88
CA MET A 45 24.68 14.70 -17.16
C MET A 45 23.66 13.80 -16.47
N GLU A 46 22.72 13.26 -17.24
CA GLU A 46 21.93 12.11 -16.81
C GLU A 46 22.87 10.90 -16.84
N ASP A 47 23.55 10.64 -15.73
CA ASP A 47 23.89 9.24 -15.41
C ASP A 47 22.64 8.64 -14.75
N SER A 48 21.61 8.43 -15.57
CA SER A 48 20.57 7.46 -15.26
C SER A 48 21.20 6.08 -15.44
N ALA A 49 21.16 5.24 -14.41
CA ALA A 49 21.70 3.88 -14.52
C ALA A 49 20.90 2.99 -15.50
N CYS A 50 19.77 3.45 -16.05
CA CYS A 50 19.04 2.76 -17.11
C CYS A 50 18.32 3.78 -18.01
N ALA A 51 18.76 3.93 -19.27
CA ALA A 51 17.91 4.37 -20.40
C ALA A 51 18.66 4.21 -21.73
N GLY A 52 18.23 3.27 -22.58
CA GLY A 52 18.54 3.25 -24.00
C GLY A 52 17.43 3.93 -24.82
N GLU A 53 17.78 4.76 -25.80
CA GLU A 53 16.79 5.47 -26.63
C GLU A 53 15.99 4.52 -27.56
N GLY A 54 14.66 4.57 -27.47
CA GLY A 54 13.73 3.97 -28.45
C GLY A 54 12.37 4.67 -28.47
N ARG A 55 11.84 4.99 -29.67
CA ARG A 55 10.49 5.55 -29.87
C ARG A 55 9.57 4.50 -30.51
N ARG A 56 8.36 4.30 -29.97
CA ARG A 56 7.23 3.67 -30.68
C ARG A 56 5.89 4.37 -30.39
N THR A 57 4.97 4.26 -31.35
CA THR A 57 3.62 4.84 -31.40
C THR A 57 2.60 3.71 -31.32
N VAL A 58 1.53 3.84 -30.52
CA VAL A 58 0.49 2.80 -30.32
C VAL A 58 -0.88 3.32 -30.80
N PRO A 59 -1.74 2.50 -31.46
CA PRO A 59 -3.04 2.96 -31.98
C PRO A 59 -4.11 3.17 -30.89
N ALA A 60 -5.06 4.08 -31.17
CA ALA A 60 -5.97 4.71 -30.22
C ALA A 60 -7.14 3.86 -29.66
N ALA A 61 -6.98 2.54 -29.49
CA ALA A 61 -8.04 1.66 -28.95
C ALA A 61 -7.69 0.95 -27.63
N ALA A 62 -6.54 1.22 -27.01
CA ALA A 62 -6.09 0.58 -25.76
C ALA A 62 -5.95 1.58 -24.58
N MET A 63 -6.85 2.55 -24.45
CA MET A 63 -6.65 3.74 -23.60
C MET A 63 -7.59 3.83 -22.37
N VAL A 64 -7.83 2.71 -21.67
CA VAL A 64 -8.60 2.73 -20.40
C VAL A 64 -7.94 1.94 -19.24
N LEU A 65 -6.81 1.24 -19.44
CA LEU A 65 -6.21 0.39 -18.40
C LEU A 65 -4.83 0.86 -17.88
N LEU A 66 -4.45 2.12 -18.10
CA LEU A 66 -3.05 2.57 -17.97
C LEU A 66 -2.78 3.61 -16.86
N LEU A 67 -3.68 3.72 -15.86
CA LEU A 67 -3.52 4.67 -14.73
C LEU A 67 -3.38 3.99 -13.36
N LEU A 68 -3.22 2.66 -13.27
CA LEU A 68 -3.28 1.92 -11.99
C LEU A 68 -2.08 1.00 -11.67
N LEU A 69 -0.99 1.04 -12.43
CA LEU A 69 0.22 0.25 -12.19
C LEU A 69 1.40 1.14 -11.76
N PRO A 70 2.24 0.76 -10.77
CA PRO A 70 3.54 1.37 -10.58
C PRO A 70 4.49 0.89 -11.69
N PHE A 71 5.10 1.83 -12.41
CA PHE A 71 6.17 1.54 -13.36
C PHE A 71 7.49 1.38 -12.60
N GLY A 72 7.99 0.14 -12.53
CA GLY A 72 9.38 -0.16 -12.24
C GLY A 72 10.19 -0.34 -13.54
N CYS A 73 11.52 -0.27 -13.43
CA CYS A 73 12.48 -0.22 -14.55
C CYS A 73 12.58 -1.54 -15.36
N GLY A 74 12.61 -1.48 -16.70
CA GLY A 74 13.08 -2.59 -17.55
C GLY A 74 12.76 -2.48 -19.06
N ASP A 75 13.74 -2.79 -19.92
CA ASP A 75 13.80 -2.59 -21.39
C ASP A 75 13.45 -3.83 -22.25
N ASP A 76 13.00 -3.59 -23.50
CA ASP A 76 12.52 -4.51 -24.57
C ASP A 76 13.51 -5.57 -25.13
N LYS A 77 13.00 -6.80 -25.42
CA LYS A 77 12.93 -7.38 -26.81
C LYS A 77 12.29 -8.79 -27.00
N ASP A 78 11.51 -8.85 -28.08
CA ASP A 78 11.30 -9.85 -29.15
C ASP A 78 10.64 -11.24 -28.92
N ASP A 79 9.44 -11.34 -29.51
CA ASP A 79 8.86 -12.38 -30.40
C ASP A 79 8.91 -13.88 -30.04
N HIS A 80 7.72 -14.52 -29.93
CA HIS A 80 7.31 -15.56 -30.89
C HIS A 80 5.82 -15.99 -30.79
N ASP A 81 5.28 -16.25 -31.98
CA ASP A 81 3.95 -16.75 -32.36
C ASP A 81 3.62 -18.19 -31.90
N ALA A 82 2.31 -18.50 -32.01
CA ALA A 82 1.61 -19.79 -32.08
C ALA A 82 1.10 -20.34 -30.73
N GLY A 83 -0.13 -20.83 -30.61
CA GLY A 83 -1.16 -21.16 -31.59
C GLY A 83 -1.94 -22.40 -31.12
N ALA A 84 -3.26 -22.32 -31.28
CA ALA A 84 -4.19 -23.43 -31.47
C ALA A 84 -4.55 -24.36 -30.29
N ASP A 85 -5.85 -24.28 -29.98
CA ASP A 85 -6.84 -25.38 -30.05
C ASP A 85 -6.73 -26.58 -29.09
N ALA A 86 -7.84 -26.78 -28.37
CA ALA A 86 -8.82 -27.85 -28.58
C ALA A 86 -9.25 -28.54 -27.28
N ASP A 87 -10.55 -28.40 -27.04
CA ASP A 87 -11.51 -29.48 -26.77
C ASP A 87 -11.28 -30.46 -25.61
N GLY A 88 -12.36 -30.62 -24.84
CA GLY A 88 -12.90 -31.97 -24.72
C GLY A 88 -13.46 -32.37 -23.36
N ASP A 89 -14.78 -32.22 -23.27
CA ASP A 89 -15.71 -33.19 -22.68
C ASP A 89 -15.73 -33.46 -21.16
N VAL A 90 -16.81 -32.92 -20.59
CA VAL A 90 -17.59 -33.43 -19.46
C VAL A 90 -18.42 -34.64 -19.94
N PRO A 91 -18.68 -35.65 -19.10
CA PRO A 91 -20.09 -35.84 -18.75
C PRO A 91 -20.39 -36.33 -17.33
N GLY A 92 -21.51 -35.81 -16.79
CA GLY A 92 -22.51 -36.49 -15.95
C GLY A 92 -22.14 -36.81 -14.50
N ASP A 93 -23.09 -36.94 -13.58
CA ASP A 93 -24.54 -36.88 -13.70
C ASP A 93 -25.16 -36.76 -12.28
N SER A 94 -26.35 -36.16 -12.27
CA SER A 94 -27.51 -36.34 -11.37
C SER A 94 -27.34 -36.58 -9.85
N ALA A 95 -28.05 -35.69 -9.14
CA ALA A 95 -28.60 -35.86 -7.80
C ALA A 95 -29.65 -36.98 -7.75
N ASP A 96 -29.90 -37.53 -6.56
CA ASP A 96 -31.19 -37.42 -5.87
C ASP A 96 -31.19 -38.23 -4.56
N ASP A 97 -31.65 -37.57 -3.50
CA ASP A 97 -32.88 -37.94 -2.75
C ASP A 97 -32.75 -37.95 -1.22
N ALA A 98 -33.84 -37.46 -0.65
CA ALA A 98 -34.08 -37.03 0.71
C ALA A 98 -34.35 -38.19 1.68
N GLY A 99 -34.34 -37.88 2.98
CA GLY A 99 -34.96 -38.75 3.96
C GLY A 99 -34.82 -38.36 5.43
N ALA A 100 -35.88 -37.73 5.93
CA ALA A 100 -36.48 -37.93 7.25
C ALA A 100 -35.96 -37.14 8.48
N ASP A 101 -36.85 -36.24 8.84
CA ASP A 101 -37.16 -35.55 10.10
C ASP A 101 -37.36 -36.49 11.32
N VAL A 102 -36.93 -36.01 12.50
CA VAL A 102 -37.47 -36.37 13.83
C VAL A 102 -37.12 -35.24 14.80
N GLY A 103 -38.13 -34.53 15.28
CA GLY A 103 -38.01 -33.54 16.35
C GLY A 103 -38.30 -34.11 17.74
N GLU A 104 -37.70 -33.51 18.77
CA GLU A 104 -38.20 -33.51 20.15
C GLU A 104 -37.85 -32.17 20.86
N ASP A 105 -38.93 -31.52 21.30
CA ASP A 105 -39.24 -30.58 22.38
C ASP A 105 -38.19 -29.91 23.31
N GLU A 106 -38.41 -28.59 23.44
CA GLU A 106 -38.44 -27.70 24.61
C GLU A 106 -37.23 -27.51 25.55
N ALA A 107 -36.69 -26.28 25.56
CA ALA A 107 -36.60 -25.44 26.76
C ALA A 107 -36.28 -23.98 26.38
N GLY A 108 -37.19 -23.07 26.71
CA GLY A 108 -36.98 -21.63 26.56
C GLY A 108 -35.89 -21.12 27.50
N SER A 109 -34.90 -20.45 26.93
CA SER A 109 -34.19 -19.36 27.59
C SER A 109 -34.37 -18.13 26.71
N ASP A 110 -35.28 -17.25 27.12
CA ASP A 110 -35.37 -15.88 26.62
C ASP A 110 -34.12 -15.13 27.11
N ALA A 111 -33.00 -15.41 26.46
CA ALA A 111 -31.85 -14.52 26.45
C ALA A 111 -32.30 -13.37 25.56
N GLY A 112 -32.87 -12.34 26.19
CA GLY A 112 -33.20 -11.10 25.51
C GLY A 112 -32.04 -10.69 24.64
N GLU A 113 -32.27 -10.75 23.33
CA GLU A 113 -31.36 -10.26 22.30
C GLU A 113 -31.10 -8.80 22.66
N VAL A 114 -29.94 -8.53 23.26
CA VAL A 114 -29.45 -7.16 23.41
C VAL A 114 -29.18 -6.73 22.00
N ALA A 115 -30.17 -6.13 21.34
CA ALA A 115 -29.99 -5.57 20.03
C ALA A 115 -28.83 -4.59 20.13
N ASP A 116 -27.71 -4.93 19.49
CA ASP A 116 -26.55 -4.05 19.40
C ASP A 116 -27.05 -2.69 18.90
N ALA A 117 -26.56 -1.63 19.53
CA ALA A 117 -26.90 -0.28 19.10
C ALA A 117 -26.63 -0.13 17.59
N PRO A 118 -27.50 0.57 16.85
CA PRO A 118 -27.30 0.71 15.42
C PRO A 118 -26.05 1.53 15.18
N LEU A 119 -25.10 1.00 14.40
CA LEU A 119 -23.92 1.75 14.00
C LEU A 119 -24.30 3.08 13.33
N MET A 120 -23.72 4.19 13.80
CA MET A 120 -24.07 5.54 13.38
C MET A 120 -22.91 6.23 12.66
N TRP A 121 -23.17 6.70 11.44
CA TRP A 121 -22.19 7.48 10.71
C TRP A 121 -22.14 8.94 11.16
N GLY A 122 -20.91 9.45 11.37
CA GLY A 122 -20.64 10.88 11.44
C GLY A 122 -20.75 11.57 10.07
N PRO A 123 -20.65 12.91 10.02
CA PRO A 123 -20.56 13.63 8.75
C PRO A 123 -19.23 13.33 8.05
N VAL A 124 -19.21 13.47 6.72
CA VAL A 124 -17.96 13.51 5.95
C VAL A 124 -17.29 14.87 6.17
N VAL A 125 -16.01 14.86 6.51
CA VAL A 125 -15.17 16.05 6.70
C VAL A 125 -14.13 16.09 5.60
N ARG A 126 -14.08 17.19 4.85
CA ARG A 126 -12.99 17.47 3.89
C ARG A 126 -11.81 18.10 4.62
N LEU A 127 -10.65 17.44 4.56
CA LEU A 127 -9.43 17.83 5.28
C LEU A 127 -8.58 18.84 4.50
N THR A 128 -8.52 18.70 3.18
CA THR A 128 -7.69 19.54 2.30
C THR A 128 -8.56 20.38 1.37
N ARG A 129 -8.04 21.55 0.95
CA ARG A 129 -8.67 22.47 -0.01
C ARG A 129 -7.57 23.16 -0.82
N THR A 130 -6.68 22.37 -1.37
CA THR A 130 -5.44 22.83 -2.01
C THR A 130 -5.52 22.65 -3.52
N PRO A 131 -4.89 23.50 -4.33
CA PRO A 131 -4.78 23.22 -5.77
C PRO A 131 -3.88 22.02 -6.11
N ALA A 132 -3.03 21.59 -5.18
CA ALA A 132 -2.21 20.40 -5.30
C ALA A 132 -3.04 19.14 -5.02
N ASP A 133 -2.66 18.02 -5.63
CA ASP A 133 -3.22 16.72 -5.33
C ASP A 133 -2.78 16.28 -3.92
N SER A 134 -3.75 15.94 -3.08
CA SER A 134 -3.56 15.39 -1.73
C SER A 134 -3.91 13.91 -1.75
N GLU A 135 -2.88 13.07 -1.60
CA GLU A 135 -2.99 11.65 -1.93
C GLU A 135 -2.45 10.74 -0.81
N THR A 136 -3.04 9.55 -0.73
CA THR A 136 -2.54 8.42 0.06
C THR A 136 -2.04 7.34 -0.90
N PHE A 137 -0.76 6.98 -0.80
CA PHE A 137 -0.10 6.09 -1.79
C PHE A 137 0.15 4.67 -1.28
N LEU A 138 0.10 3.73 -2.24
CA LEU A 138 0.58 2.32 -2.30
C LEU A 138 0.64 1.55 -0.98
N ASN A 139 -0.06 0.40 -0.95
CA ASN A 139 -0.65 -0.27 0.22
C ASN A 139 -1.54 0.68 1.03
N THR A 140 -2.59 0.17 1.65
CA THR A 140 -3.57 0.99 2.38
C THR A 140 -2.88 1.78 3.46
N ALA A 141 -2.48 3.00 3.11
CA ALA A 141 -1.65 3.81 3.96
C ALA A 141 -2.30 3.78 5.33
N LYS A 142 -1.59 3.24 6.33
CA LYS A 142 -1.87 3.54 7.74
C LYS A 142 -1.68 5.05 7.84
N CYS A 143 -2.62 5.83 7.30
CA CYS A 143 -2.56 7.27 7.13
C CYS A 143 -3.48 7.95 8.13
N VAL A 144 -4.29 7.16 8.84
CA VAL A 144 -5.08 7.55 10.00
C VAL A 144 -4.63 6.72 11.21
N ALA A 145 -4.52 7.36 12.36
CA ALA A 145 -4.26 6.72 13.64
C ALA A 145 -5.09 7.40 14.75
N ALA A 146 -5.42 6.67 15.81
CA ALA A 146 -6.14 7.18 16.97
C ALA A 146 -5.31 6.91 18.23
N ASP A 147 -5.00 7.95 19.01
CA ASP A 147 -4.26 7.79 20.26
C ASP A 147 -5.19 7.46 21.45
N ASP A 148 -4.60 7.11 22.60
CA ASP A 148 -5.33 6.75 23.81
C ASP A 148 -6.15 7.90 24.41
N ALA A 149 -5.92 9.14 23.96
CA ALA A 149 -6.71 10.31 24.35
C ALA A 149 -7.89 10.58 23.40
N GLY A 150 -8.07 9.74 22.37
CA GLY A 150 -9.09 9.92 21.33
C GLY A 150 -8.71 10.98 20.29
N THR A 151 -7.45 11.41 20.24
CA THR A 151 -6.95 12.28 19.18
C THR A 151 -6.84 11.48 17.90
N ILE A 152 -7.38 12.03 16.80
CA ILE A 152 -7.29 11.42 15.48
C ILE A 152 -6.19 12.12 14.71
N HIS A 153 -5.27 11.34 14.15
CA HIS A 153 -4.09 11.80 13.43
C HIS A 153 -4.22 11.39 11.97
N VAL A 154 -3.95 12.30 11.02
CA VAL A 154 -3.99 12.00 9.59
C VAL A 154 -2.73 12.54 8.90
N ALA A 155 -2.12 11.75 8.02
CA ALA A 155 -0.96 12.14 7.22
C ALA A 155 -1.14 11.79 5.73
N TRP A 156 -0.65 12.63 4.83
CA TRP A 156 -0.79 12.45 3.37
C TRP A 156 0.38 13.09 2.63
N LEU A 157 0.46 12.87 1.32
CA LEU A 157 1.38 13.56 0.43
C LEU A 157 0.63 14.66 -0.31
N GLU A 158 1.16 15.88 -0.31
CA GLU A 158 0.80 16.90 -1.30
C GLU A 158 1.77 16.83 -2.48
N VAL A 159 1.22 16.61 -3.67
CA VAL A 159 1.97 16.47 -4.93
C VAL A 159 2.16 17.84 -5.56
N ALA A 160 3.41 18.30 -5.65
CA ALA A 160 3.76 19.52 -6.37
C ALA A 160 4.05 19.23 -7.86
N VAL A 161 4.75 18.13 -8.12
CA VAL A 161 5.01 17.59 -9.46
C VAL A 161 4.75 16.08 -9.43
N PRO A 162 3.78 15.59 -10.21
CA PRO A 162 3.50 14.15 -10.28
C PRO A 162 4.73 13.38 -10.75
N ALA A 163 5.07 12.30 -10.04
CA ALA A 163 5.80 11.18 -10.63
C ALA A 163 4.80 10.03 -10.81
N GLY A 164 4.99 9.22 -11.85
CA GLY A 164 4.34 7.91 -11.87
C GLY A 164 4.90 7.03 -10.75
N GLY A 165 4.12 6.08 -10.24
CA GLY A 165 4.66 4.99 -9.40
C GLY A 165 4.68 5.18 -7.88
N GLY A 166 3.83 6.04 -7.30
CA GLY A 166 3.60 6.04 -5.84
C GLY A 166 4.40 7.05 -5.03
N HIS A 167 5.08 7.96 -5.71
CA HIS A 167 5.76 9.12 -5.13
C HIS A 167 5.50 10.34 -6.01
N ALA A 168 5.77 11.52 -5.48
CA ALA A 168 5.82 12.73 -6.27
C ALA A 168 7.26 12.97 -6.74
N ALA A 169 7.45 13.38 -8.00
CA ALA A 169 8.76 13.87 -8.46
C ALA A 169 9.20 15.07 -7.62
N GLN A 170 8.23 15.88 -7.18
CA GLN A 170 8.38 16.88 -6.11
C GLN A 170 7.11 16.93 -5.27
N GLY A 171 7.23 16.92 -3.95
CA GLY A 171 6.08 16.99 -3.05
C GLY A 171 6.45 17.27 -1.60
N GLN A 172 5.45 17.15 -0.72
CA GLN A 172 5.59 17.37 0.72
C GLN A 172 4.73 16.41 1.52
N VAL A 173 5.26 15.88 2.61
CA VAL A 173 4.45 15.11 3.57
C VAL A 173 3.71 16.09 4.48
N PHE A 174 2.40 15.92 4.61
CA PHE A 174 1.54 16.74 5.46
C PHE A 174 0.92 15.94 6.60
N TYR A 175 0.50 16.69 7.62
CA TYR A 175 -0.11 16.16 8.83
C TYR A 175 -1.22 17.07 9.34
N THR A 176 -2.28 16.48 9.90
CA THR A 176 -3.26 17.17 10.73
C THR A 176 -3.75 16.26 11.87
N ARG A 177 -4.43 16.87 12.84
CA ARG A 177 -5.08 16.14 13.94
C ARG A 177 -6.41 16.75 14.34
N SER A 178 -7.24 15.91 14.94
CA SER A 178 -8.47 16.29 15.63
C SER A 178 -8.36 15.89 17.09
N THR A 179 -8.68 16.82 17.99
CA THR A 179 -8.76 16.58 19.44
C THR A 179 -10.22 16.53 19.93
N ASP A 180 -11.18 16.38 19.02
CA ASP A 180 -12.62 16.40 19.28
C ASP A 180 -13.37 15.23 18.61
N GLY A 181 -12.71 14.06 18.52
CA GLY A 181 -13.27 12.83 17.95
C GLY A 181 -13.43 12.87 16.42
N GLY A 182 -12.68 13.75 15.75
CA GLY A 182 -12.77 13.99 14.31
C GLY A 182 -13.93 14.89 13.89
N SER A 183 -14.50 15.68 14.81
CA SER A 183 -15.52 16.66 14.46
C SER A 183 -14.91 17.84 13.69
N THR A 184 -13.74 18.29 14.13
CA THR A 184 -12.92 19.31 13.46
C THR A 184 -11.45 18.92 13.47
N PHE A 185 -10.69 19.40 12.49
CA PHE A 185 -9.26 19.16 12.36
C PHE A 185 -8.49 20.48 12.39
N ALA A 186 -7.28 20.43 12.94
CA ALA A 186 -6.34 21.53 12.91
C ALA A 186 -5.98 21.90 11.46
N THR A 187 -5.45 23.11 11.26
CA THR A 187 -4.87 23.49 9.97
C THR A 187 -3.74 22.52 9.61
N PRO A 188 -3.76 21.91 8.40
CA PRO A 188 -2.67 21.05 7.95
C PRO A 188 -1.30 21.72 8.03
N THR A 189 -0.30 20.96 8.47
CA THR A 189 1.08 21.42 8.57
C THR A 189 2.01 20.49 7.79
N PRO A 190 2.95 21.02 6.99
CA PRO A 190 3.95 20.20 6.32
C PRO A 190 4.96 19.67 7.34
N LEU A 191 5.31 18.39 7.23
CA LEU A 191 6.41 17.73 7.96
C LEU A 191 7.73 17.80 7.20
N THR A 192 7.68 18.11 5.90
CA THR A 192 8.85 18.27 5.04
C THR A 192 8.76 19.57 4.25
N GLU A 193 9.91 20.10 3.86
CA GLU A 193 9.99 21.05 2.75
C GLU A 193 9.58 20.36 1.44
N VAL A 194 9.41 21.13 0.35
CA VAL A 194 9.26 20.56 -0.99
C VAL A 194 10.54 19.85 -1.37
N VAL A 195 10.46 18.53 -1.53
CA VAL A 195 11.60 17.65 -1.80
C VAL A 195 11.29 16.72 -2.97
N ALA A 196 12.35 16.22 -3.62
CA ALA A 196 12.22 15.30 -4.73
C ALA A 196 11.98 13.85 -4.27
N ASP A 197 11.29 13.07 -5.10
CA ASP A 197 10.91 11.66 -4.90
C ASP A 197 10.50 11.36 -3.45
N VAL A 198 9.36 11.92 -3.07
CA VAL A 198 8.78 11.81 -1.73
C VAL A 198 7.38 11.24 -1.82
N GLY A 199 7.00 10.44 -0.83
CA GLY A 199 5.73 9.74 -0.89
C GLY A 199 5.56 8.67 0.16
N VAL A 200 4.49 7.89 -0.02
CA VAL A 200 4.11 6.75 0.83
C VAL A 200 4.16 7.08 2.34
N PRO A 201 3.55 8.18 2.81
CA PRO A 201 3.55 8.50 4.23
C PRO A 201 2.68 7.51 5.01
N LYS A 202 3.19 6.98 6.12
CA LYS A 202 2.47 6.13 7.08
C LYS A 202 2.60 6.71 8.48
N ILE A 203 1.61 6.48 9.32
CA ILE A 203 1.49 7.00 10.68
C ILE A 203 1.22 5.85 11.67
N ALA A 204 1.83 5.95 12.85
CA ALA A 204 1.53 5.11 14.00
C ALA A 204 1.56 5.96 15.28
N VAL A 205 0.87 5.50 16.32
CA VAL A 205 0.81 6.16 17.62
C VAL A 205 1.01 5.15 18.74
N ALA A 206 1.57 5.62 19.85
CA ALA A 206 1.67 4.85 21.09
C ALA A 206 1.66 5.82 22.28
N GLY A 207 0.60 5.77 23.09
CA GLY A 207 0.30 6.85 24.05
C GLY A 207 0.24 8.20 23.33
N ALA A 208 0.89 9.23 23.88
CA ALA A 208 0.98 10.55 23.24
C ALA A 208 2.05 10.66 22.13
N SER A 209 2.78 9.58 21.83
CA SER A 209 3.81 9.61 20.79
C SER A 209 3.19 9.39 19.42
N VAL A 210 3.58 10.20 18.44
CA VAL A 210 3.13 10.10 17.05
C VAL A 210 4.35 9.95 16.15
N PHE A 211 4.31 8.99 15.25
CA PHE A 211 5.39 8.72 14.31
C PHE A 211 4.85 8.76 12.89
N VAL A 212 5.49 9.54 12.02
CA VAL A 212 5.18 9.54 10.58
C VAL A 212 6.44 9.12 9.84
N THR A 213 6.34 8.07 9.03
CA THR A 213 7.42 7.58 8.16
C THR A 213 7.07 7.82 6.71
N TRP A 214 8.07 8.06 5.87
CA TRP A 214 7.93 8.24 4.43
C TRP A 214 9.22 7.83 3.73
N HIS A 215 9.16 7.63 2.41
CA HIS A 215 10.38 7.53 1.60
C HIS A 215 10.74 8.91 0.99
N GLN A 216 12.03 9.18 0.81
CA GLN A 216 12.48 10.44 0.26
C GLN A 216 13.84 10.28 -0.45
N SER A 217 13.98 10.84 -1.65
CA SER A 217 15.29 10.93 -2.30
C SER A 217 16.17 12.00 -1.68
N ASN A 218 17.47 11.71 -1.60
CA ASN A 218 18.52 12.69 -1.29
C ASN A 218 19.30 13.14 -2.53
N GLY A 219 18.77 12.91 -3.73
CA GLY A 219 19.40 13.21 -5.02
C GLY A 219 20.24 12.08 -5.60
N PHE A 220 20.44 10.97 -4.87
CA PHE A 220 21.18 9.80 -5.34
C PHE A 220 20.48 8.48 -5.04
N ARG A 221 19.76 8.40 -3.92
CA ARG A 221 19.02 7.20 -3.52
C ARG A 221 17.78 7.56 -2.70
N VAL A 222 16.77 6.69 -2.72
CA VAL A 222 15.55 6.82 -1.92
C VAL A 222 15.76 6.23 -0.53
N ARG A 223 15.40 6.99 0.50
CA ARG A 223 15.65 6.64 1.91
C ARG A 223 14.40 6.67 2.75
N ILE A 224 14.34 5.84 3.77
CA ILE A 224 13.26 5.83 4.76
C ILE A 224 13.54 6.87 5.84
N ARG A 225 12.59 7.79 6.02
CA ARG A 225 12.67 8.92 6.93
C ARG A 225 11.54 8.85 7.93
N LEU A 226 11.78 9.34 9.15
CA LEU A 226 10.78 9.35 10.21
C LEU A 226 10.78 10.67 10.98
N ALA A 227 9.60 11.27 11.12
CA ALA A 227 9.31 12.34 12.08
C ALA A 227 8.66 11.75 13.33
N ARG A 228 8.96 12.36 14.49
CA ARG A 228 8.34 11.99 15.76
C ARG A 228 7.82 13.21 16.51
N SER A 229 6.69 13.02 17.16
CA SER A 229 6.11 13.91 18.16
C SER A 229 5.95 13.14 19.48
N ALA A 230 6.11 13.83 20.60
CA ALA A 230 5.94 13.28 21.94
C ALA A 230 4.75 13.90 22.69
N ASP A 231 3.97 14.75 22.03
CA ASP A 231 2.91 15.58 22.62
C ASP A 231 1.60 15.54 21.81
N GLY A 232 1.26 14.34 21.32
CA GLY A 232 0.04 14.08 20.54
C GLY A 232 0.04 14.79 19.19
N GLY A 233 1.22 15.05 18.61
CA GLY A 233 1.36 15.79 17.35
C GLY A 233 1.18 17.30 17.49
N ALA A 234 1.39 17.87 18.68
CA ALA A 234 1.33 19.33 18.86
C ALA A 234 2.61 19.99 18.35
N THR A 235 3.75 19.35 18.59
CA THR A 235 5.07 19.74 18.10
C THR A 235 5.82 18.52 17.59
N TRP A 236 6.78 18.77 16.70
CA TRP A 236 7.61 17.74 16.08
C TRP A 236 9.07 17.94 16.48
N ALA A 237 9.81 16.84 16.61
CA ALA A 237 11.25 16.90 16.82
C ALA A 237 11.93 17.63 15.64
N PRO A 238 12.95 18.46 15.90
CA PRO A 238 13.57 19.29 14.85
C PRO A 238 14.34 18.50 13.79
N ALA A 239 14.70 17.25 14.08
CA ALA A 239 15.42 16.38 13.16
C ALA A 239 14.60 15.12 12.87
N THR A 240 14.56 14.74 11.59
CA THR A 240 13.98 13.48 11.13
C THR A 240 15.03 12.38 11.12
N ALA A 241 14.67 11.20 11.60
CA ALA A 241 15.53 10.02 11.55
C ALA A 241 15.70 9.53 10.11
N ASP A 242 16.84 8.90 9.84
CA ASP A 242 17.23 8.30 8.56
C ASP A 242 17.49 6.83 8.83
N LEU A 243 16.56 5.97 8.41
CA LEU A 243 16.56 4.56 8.81
C LEU A 243 17.36 3.68 7.84
N GLY A 244 17.64 4.19 6.65
CA GLY A 244 18.34 3.46 5.62
C GLY A 244 17.77 3.75 4.24
N GLN A 245 18.29 3.02 3.28
CA GLN A 245 17.82 3.04 1.92
C GLN A 245 16.59 2.15 1.78
N GLY A 246 15.68 2.51 0.88
CA GLY A 246 14.51 1.70 0.60
C GLY A 246 13.29 2.53 0.22
N THR A 247 12.20 1.82 -0.07
CA THR A 247 10.92 2.33 -0.51
C THR A 247 9.77 1.63 0.22
N PHE A 248 8.56 2.16 0.06
CA PHE A 248 7.33 1.56 0.59
C PHE A 248 7.37 1.25 2.10
N PRO A 249 7.65 2.24 2.96
CA PRO A 249 7.71 2.00 4.39
C PRO A 249 6.34 1.63 4.95
N SER A 250 6.36 0.86 6.03
CA SER A 250 5.26 0.60 6.95
C SER A 250 5.74 0.78 8.37
N ILE A 251 4.85 1.18 9.27
CA ILE A 251 5.19 1.49 10.66
C ILE A 251 4.16 0.92 11.62
N ASP A 252 4.66 0.52 12.79
CA ASP A 252 3.86 0.23 13.95
C ASP A 252 4.58 0.72 15.21
N ALA A 253 3.80 1.05 16.23
CA ALA A 253 4.33 1.46 17.52
C ALA A 253 3.47 0.88 18.64
N TRP A 254 4.11 0.41 19.70
CA TRP A 254 3.44 -0.17 20.84
C TRP A 254 4.05 0.33 22.15
N SER A 255 3.21 0.49 23.18
CA SER A 255 3.65 0.85 24.53
C SER A 255 2.90 0.02 25.57
N SER A 256 3.61 -0.35 26.63
CA SER A 256 3.02 -0.91 27.85
C SER A 256 2.34 0.14 28.73
N GLY A 257 2.36 1.41 28.33
CA GLY A 257 1.87 2.57 29.09
C GLY A 257 2.91 3.17 30.06
N SER A 258 3.98 2.44 30.39
CA SER A 258 5.11 2.96 31.17
C SER A 258 6.42 2.85 30.39
N GLY A 259 7.07 3.99 30.12
CA GLY A 259 8.33 4.05 29.36
C GLY A 259 8.16 4.57 27.94
N ASP A 260 9.27 4.60 27.21
CA ASP A 260 9.25 4.97 25.79
C ASP A 260 8.62 3.84 24.96
N PRO A 261 7.85 4.17 23.91
CA PRO A 261 7.25 3.16 23.07
C PRO A 261 8.31 2.43 22.23
N PHE A 262 8.02 1.16 21.92
CA PHE A 262 8.70 0.45 20.84
C PHE A 262 8.17 0.97 19.50
N VAL A 263 9.07 1.12 18.52
CA VAL A 263 8.72 1.58 17.17
C VAL A 263 9.39 0.66 16.16
N HIS A 264 8.60 0.16 15.22
CA HIS A 264 9.03 -0.80 14.20
C HIS A 264 8.72 -0.22 12.82
N VAL A 265 9.73 -0.12 11.96
CA VAL A 265 9.57 0.36 10.59
C VAL A 265 10.07 -0.72 9.64
N ALA A 266 9.19 -1.20 8.76
CA ALA A 266 9.51 -2.17 7.72
C ALA A 266 9.50 -1.50 6.34
N TRP A 267 10.32 -1.95 5.40
CA TRP A 267 10.41 -1.38 4.04
C TRP A 267 11.02 -2.37 3.06
N SER A 268 10.99 -2.02 1.77
CA SER A 268 11.62 -2.77 0.69
C SER A 268 12.93 -2.11 0.24
N ASP A 269 14.00 -2.87 0.04
CA ASP A 269 15.29 -2.36 -0.46
C ASP A 269 15.94 -3.36 -1.43
N SER A 270 16.43 -2.87 -2.58
CA SER A 270 17.00 -3.66 -3.67
C SER A 270 18.53 -3.73 -3.68
N GLN A 271 19.20 -3.23 -2.65
CA GLN A 271 20.67 -3.20 -2.60
C GLN A 271 21.32 -4.49 -2.07
N ASN A 272 20.66 -5.64 -2.24
CA ASN A 272 21.29 -6.93 -2.00
C ASN A 272 22.23 -7.30 -3.15
N ALA A 273 23.00 -8.39 -2.99
CA ALA A 273 23.95 -8.83 -4.02
C ALA A 273 23.28 -9.32 -5.32
N GLU A 274 21.97 -9.55 -5.29
CA GLU A 274 21.17 -10.17 -6.34
C GLU A 274 20.33 -9.13 -7.10
N ASN A 275 20.31 -7.87 -6.66
CA ASN A 275 19.51 -6.75 -7.19
C ASN A 275 17.99 -6.96 -7.13
N HIS A 276 17.50 -7.85 -6.25
CA HIS A 276 16.08 -8.02 -5.96
C HIS A 276 15.67 -7.22 -4.72
N CYS A 277 14.42 -6.77 -4.65
CA CYS A 277 13.91 -6.11 -3.44
C CYS A 277 13.77 -7.14 -2.31
N GLU A 278 14.19 -6.77 -1.10
CA GLU A 278 13.94 -7.57 0.11
C GLU A 278 13.26 -6.72 1.17
N VAL A 279 12.55 -7.37 2.08
CA VAL A 279 11.92 -6.72 3.22
C VAL A 279 12.91 -6.61 4.37
N TYR A 280 13.07 -5.39 4.87
CA TYR A 280 13.89 -5.08 6.04
C TYR A 280 13.04 -4.50 7.15
N LEU A 281 13.49 -4.65 8.39
CA LEU A 281 12.91 -4.06 9.59
C LEU A 281 14.00 -3.33 10.39
N ALA A 282 13.74 -2.09 10.80
CA ALA A 282 14.47 -1.46 11.90
C ALA A 282 13.54 -1.20 13.09
N SER A 283 14.10 -1.43 14.29
CA SER A 283 13.39 -1.32 15.56
C SER A 283 14.04 -0.29 16.47
N SER A 284 13.21 0.41 17.24
CA SER A 284 13.58 1.34 18.30
C SER A 284 12.90 0.91 19.60
N ALA A 285 13.64 1.00 20.71
CA ALA A 285 13.13 0.78 22.06
C ALA A 285 13.14 2.08 22.90
N ASP A 286 13.40 3.22 22.26
CA ASP A 286 13.57 4.53 22.89
C ASP A 286 12.67 5.59 22.24
N GLY A 287 11.48 5.19 21.79
CA GLY A 287 10.48 6.11 21.23
C GLY A 287 10.93 6.77 19.95
N GLY A 288 11.62 6.00 19.09
CA GLY A 288 12.10 6.46 17.78
C GLY A 288 13.24 7.48 17.87
N ARG A 289 13.96 7.59 19.00
CA ARG A 289 15.12 8.48 19.12
C ARG A 289 16.36 7.87 18.46
N SER A 290 16.50 6.55 18.52
CA SER A 290 17.50 5.79 17.80
C SER A 290 16.92 4.45 17.32
N PHE A 291 17.50 3.92 16.24
CA PHE A 291 17.12 2.64 15.65
C PHE A 291 18.33 1.72 15.60
N GLY A 292 18.10 0.42 15.81
CA GLY A 292 19.09 -0.60 15.53
C GLY A 292 19.41 -0.70 14.03
N ALA A 293 20.44 -1.48 13.70
CA ALA A 293 20.72 -1.80 12.31
C ALA A 293 19.52 -2.56 11.70
N PRO A 294 19.14 -2.29 10.44
CA PRO A 294 18.07 -3.02 9.78
C PRO A 294 18.37 -4.52 9.70
N VAL A 295 17.35 -5.33 9.94
CA VAL A 295 17.38 -6.80 9.83
C VAL A 295 16.54 -7.20 8.63
N MET A 296 17.08 -8.06 7.77
CA MET A 296 16.34 -8.65 6.65
C MET A 296 15.31 -9.64 7.18
N VAL A 297 14.07 -9.51 6.71
CA VAL A 297 12.91 -10.30 7.14
C VAL A 297 12.55 -11.35 6.09
N SER A 298 12.59 -11.01 4.79
CA SER A 298 12.44 -12.00 3.72
C SER A 298 13.74 -12.78 3.49
N GLU A 299 13.66 -13.99 2.95
CA GLU A 299 14.80 -14.77 2.52
C GLU A 299 15.20 -14.40 1.08
N PRO A 300 16.50 -14.18 0.78
CA PRO A 300 16.94 -13.94 -0.58
C PRO A 300 16.81 -15.23 -1.39
N ASP A 301 15.79 -15.29 -2.24
CA ASP A 301 15.45 -16.44 -3.07
C ASP A 301 15.60 -16.15 -4.58
N GLY A 302 16.22 -15.02 -4.91
CA GLY A 302 16.40 -14.54 -6.27
C GLY A 302 15.14 -13.93 -6.90
N ARG A 303 14.15 -13.52 -6.09
CA ARG A 303 12.99 -12.73 -6.53
C ARG A 303 12.72 -11.57 -5.57
N SER A 304 11.91 -10.61 -6.02
CA SER A 304 11.55 -9.46 -5.22
C SER A 304 10.48 -9.74 -4.15
N SER A 305 10.75 -9.32 -2.92
CA SER A 305 9.82 -9.15 -1.81
C SER A 305 9.55 -7.67 -1.56
N TRP A 306 8.28 -7.28 -1.45
CA TRP A 306 7.90 -5.88 -1.38
C TRP A 306 6.55 -5.59 -0.69
N THR A 307 6.27 -4.30 -0.47
CA THR A 307 5.04 -3.79 0.16
C THR A 307 4.76 -4.28 1.58
N ALA A 308 5.80 -4.39 2.40
CA ALA A 308 5.70 -4.90 3.76
C ALA A 308 4.65 -4.16 4.62
N ALA A 309 4.01 -4.91 5.51
CA ALA A 309 3.13 -4.43 6.56
C ALA A 309 3.61 -4.96 7.90
N VAL A 310 3.69 -4.09 8.92
CA VAL A 310 4.17 -4.44 10.26
C VAL A 310 3.09 -4.19 11.30
N ALA A 311 3.00 -5.09 12.28
CA ALA A 311 2.21 -4.93 13.51
C ALA A 311 3.01 -5.48 14.70
N SER A 312 2.73 -4.98 15.90
CA SER A 312 3.45 -5.39 17.11
C SER A 312 2.54 -5.40 18.31
N TRP A 313 2.82 -6.33 19.22
CA TRP A 313 2.26 -6.33 20.57
C TRP A 313 3.32 -6.84 21.54
N ASP A 314 3.57 -6.08 22.60
CA ASP A 314 4.70 -6.30 23.50
C ASP A 314 6.03 -6.41 22.73
N ARG A 315 6.77 -7.51 22.87
CA ARG A 315 8.02 -7.76 22.15
C ARG A 315 7.83 -8.59 20.89
N THR A 316 6.59 -8.94 20.54
CA THR A 316 6.30 -9.71 19.35
C THR A 316 6.07 -8.76 18.18
N VAL A 317 6.84 -8.97 17.11
CA VAL A 317 6.74 -8.19 15.87
C VAL A 317 6.32 -9.12 14.75
N HIS A 318 5.30 -8.70 14.03
CA HIS A 318 4.64 -9.42 12.95
C HIS A 318 4.91 -8.64 11.66
N VAL A 319 5.43 -9.31 10.65
CA VAL A 319 5.69 -8.69 9.33
C VAL A 319 5.06 -9.57 8.27
N ALA A 320 4.24 -8.97 7.40
CA ALA A 320 3.68 -9.58 6.22
C ALA A 320 4.11 -8.82 4.97
N TRP A 321 4.25 -9.48 3.83
CA TRP A 321 4.69 -8.86 2.58
C TRP A 321 4.23 -9.64 1.37
N THR A 322 4.30 -8.98 0.22
CA THR A 322 4.08 -9.59 -1.10
C THR A 322 5.41 -10.09 -1.65
N ASP A 323 5.39 -11.29 -2.21
CA ASP A 323 6.56 -12.01 -2.65
C ASP A 323 6.37 -12.59 -4.05
N GLU A 324 7.41 -12.49 -4.87
CA GLU A 324 7.39 -12.87 -6.28
C GLU A 324 7.98 -14.25 -6.55
N ARG A 325 8.31 -15.06 -5.53
CA ARG A 325 9.09 -16.29 -5.71
C ARG A 325 8.49 -17.35 -6.63
N HIS A 326 7.18 -17.28 -6.85
CA HIS A 326 6.46 -18.21 -7.72
C HIS A 326 6.30 -17.73 -9.15
N ASN A 327 6.81 -16.54 -9.49
CA ASN A 327 6.84 -16.04 -10.85
C ASN A 327 7.79 -16.87 -11.71
N ILE A 328 7.23 -17.51 -12.73
CA ILE A 328 7.96 -18.24 -13.77
C ILE A 328 7.39 -17.87 -15.13
N ASP A 329 8.26 -17.64 -16.12
CA ASP A 329 7.84 -17.33 -17.49
C ASP A 329 7.40 -18.59 -18.24
N ALA A 330 6.99 -18.45 -19.50
CA ALA A 330 6.57 -19.58 -20.34
C ALA A 330 7.70 -20.61 -20.61
N ALA A 331 8.96 -20.23 -20.42
CA ALA A 331 10.12 -21.12 -20.50
C ALA A 331 10.45 -21.79 -19.15
N GLY A 332 9.78 -21.39 -18.07
CA GLY A 332 10.00 -21.87 -16.70
C GLY A 332 11.11 -21.12 -15.96
N GLU A 333 11.59 -20.00 -16.50
CA GLU A 333 12.61 -19.17 -15.86
C GLU A 333 12.00 -18.19 -14.87
N PRO A 334 12.61 -17.99 -13.69
CA PRO A 334 12.11 -17.03 -12.71
C PRO A 334 12.29 -15.60 -13.19
N TYR A 335 11.36 -14.72 -12.79
CA TYR A 335 11.45 -13.31 -13.13
C TYR A 335 10.73 -12.43 -12.10
N ASP A 336 11.15 -11.17 -12.02
CA ASP A 336 10.45 -10.16 -11.22
C ASP A 336 9.31 -9.52 -12.03
N CYS A 337 8.14 -9.32 -11.45
CA CYS A 337 6.94 -8.82 -12.11
C CYS A 337 7.13 -7.54 -12.92
N ILE A 338 8.01 -6.68 -12.42
CA ILE A 338 8.41 -5.44 -13.05
C ILE A 338 9.15 -5.67 -14.39
N VAL A 339 9.93 -6.74 -14.51
CA VAL A 339 10.75 -7.06 -15.68
C VAL A 339 9.92 -7.64 -16.84
N ALA A 340 8.81 -8.32 -16.55
CA ALA A 340 7.93 -8.91 -17.58
C ALA A 340 6.80 -7.99 -18.06
N GLY A 341 6.77 -6.73 -17.61
CA GLY A 341 5.81 -5.72 -18.05
C GLY A 341 4.46 -5.73 -17.32
N GLY A 342 4.33 -6.48 -16.22
CA GLY A 342 3.10 -6.59 -15.42
C GLY A 342 1.91 -7.20 -16.18
N GLY A 343 1.26 -8.23 -15.63
CA GLY A 343 0.11 -8.85 -16.31
C GLY A 343 -0.23 -10.25 -15.80
N GLU A 344 -0.92 -11.05 -16.62
CA GLU A 344 -1.43 -12.43 -16.34
C GLU A 344 -0.40 -13.42 -15.81
N THR A 345 0.89 -13.07 -15.89
CA THR A 345 2.00 -13.87 -15.42
C THR A 345 2.43 -13.52 -13.98
N CYS A 346 1.98 -12.39 -13.41
CA CYS A 346 2.42 -11.90 -12.10
C CYS A 346 1.80 -12.60 -10.91
N HIS A 347 2.37 -13.71 -10.50
CA HIS A 347 1.91 -14.57 -9.42
C HIS A 347 2.48 -14.17 -8.04
N GLU A 348 2.21 -12.92 -7.67
CA GLU A 348 2.54 -12.36 -6.36
C GLU A 348 1.75 -13.03 -5.24
N GLU A 349 2.42 -13.37 -4.14
CA GLU A 349 1.85 -14.14 -3.04
C GLU A 349 2.15 -13.50 -1.69
N GLU A 350 1.25 -13.67 -0.72
CA GLU A 350 1.40 -13.06 0.60
C GLU A 350 2.16 -13.98 1.57
N TYR A 351 3.19 -13.44 2.20
CA TYR A 351 4.05 -14.14 3.16
C TYR A 351 4.11 -13.44 4.51
N TYR A 352 4.58 -14.19 5.49
CA TYR A 352 4.59 -13.79 6.89
C TYR A 352 5.78 -14.34 7.68
N ARG A 353 6.28 -13.52 8.61
CA ARG A 353 7.22 -13.91 9.67
C ARG A 353 6.95 -13.17 10.98
N ARG A 354 7.47 -13.74 12.06
CA ARG A 354 7.48 -13.09 13.38
C ARG A 354 8.79 -13.16 14.13
N SER A 355 8.98 -12.15 14.94
CA SER A 355 10.02 -12.04 15.95
C SER A 355 9.38 -12.06 17.34
N ARG A 356 10.06 -12.68 18.32
CA ARG A 356 9.68 -12.64 19.75
C ARG A 356 10.63 -11.79 20.60
N ASP A 357 11.58 -11.12 19.98
CA ASP A 357 12.66 -10.40 20.66
C ASP A 357 12.69 -8.89 20.34
N GLY A 358 11.58 -8.32 19.85
CA GLY A 358 11.47 -6.91 19.47
C GLY A 358 11.99 -6.63 18.06
N GLY A 359 11.91 -7.61 17.16
CA GLY A 359 12.37 -7.50 15.78
C GLY A 359 13.89 -7.66 15.62
N ALA A 360 14.60 -8.21 16.62
CA ALA A 360 16.04 -8.40 16.53
C ALA A 360 16.40 -9.66 15.72
N THR A 361 15.59 -10.72 15.83
CA THR A 361 15.74 -11.94 15.04
C THR A 361 14.40 -12.51 14.58
N PHE A 362 14.43 -13.20 13.44
CA PHE A 362 13.32 -13.98 12.89
C PHE A 362 13.83 -15.43 12.70
N PRO A 363 13.76 -16.30 13.73
CA PRO A 363 14.34 -17.64 13.64
C PRO A 363 13.42 -18.67 12.98
N GLU A 364 12.14 -18.35 12.85
CA GLU A 364 11.14 -19.24 12.25
C GLU A 364 11.09 -19.05 10.72
N PRO A 365 10.75 -20.11 9.96
CA PRO A 365 10.65 -20.03 8.52
C PRO A 365 9.48 -19.12 8.10
N GLU A 366 9.53 -18.69 6.85
CA GLU A 366 8.45 -17.93 6.23
C GLU A 366 7.18 -18.77 6.09
N VAL A 367 6.04 -18.13 6.31
CA VAL A 367 4.72 -18.74 6.18
C VAL A 367 3.99 -18.10 5.00
N ARG A 368 3.64 -18.90 3.99
CA ARG A 368 2.72 -18.47 2.93
C ARG A 368 1.32 -18.32 3.51
N LEU A 369 0.71 -17.17 3.29
CA LEU A 369 -0.61 -16.83 3.81
C LEU A 369 -1.72 -17.27 2.85
N THR A 370 -1.51 -17.18 1.54
CA THR A 370 -2.47 -17.60 0.51
C THR A 370 -2.68 -19.12 0.46
N SER A 371 -3.80 -19.56 -0.13
CA SER A 371 -4.24 -20.97 -0.12
C SER A 371 -4.37 -21.61 -1.50
N ASP A 372 -4.16 -20.86 -2.57
CA ASP A 372 -4.11 -21.40 -3.93
C ASP A 372 -2.87 -22.33 -4.10
N PRO A 373 -2.91 -23.29 -5.05
CA PRO A 373 -1.84 -24.27 -5.18
C PRO A 373 -0.51 -23.60 -5.55
N PRO A 374 0.64 -23.95 -4.93
CA PRO A 374 1.94 -23.36 -5.28
C PRO A 374 2.35 -23.54 -6.75
N ALA A 375 1.77 -24.52 -7.46
CA ALA A 375 2.01 -24.75 -8.88
C ALA A 375 1.05 -23.97 -9.81
N ALA A 376 0.07 -23.27 -9.24
CA ALA A 376 -0.89 -22.44 -9.95
C ALA A 376 -1.21 -21.16 -9.14
N PRO A 377 -0.18 -20.41 -8.73
CA PRO A 377 -0.32 -19.22 -7.90
C PRO A 377 -1.21 -18.15 -8.56
N GLN A 378 -1.86 -17.33 -7.75
CA GLN A 378 -2.82 -16.32 -8.22
C GLN A 378 -2.42 -14.95 -7.69
N TRP A 379 -2.88 -13.89 -8.35
CA TRP A 379 -2.46 -12.55 -7.99
C TRP A 379 -2.94 -12.18 -6.59
N SER A 380 -2.02 -11.96 -5.67
CA SER A 380 -2.29 -11.49 -4.31
C SER A 380 -1.46 -10.25 -4.02
N TRP A 381 -2.04 -9.27 -3.35
CA TRP A 381 -1.31 -8.05 -3.06
C TRP A 381 -1.78 -7.27 -1.82
N ALA A 382 -0.91 -6.37 -1.36
CA ALA A 382 -1.11 -5.38 -0.31
C ALA A 382 -1.67 -5.95 1.02
N PRO A 383 -0.83 -6.66 1.80
CA PRO A 383 -1.25 -7.16 3.10
C PRO A 383 -1.49 -5.99 4.07
N SER A 384 -2.52 -6.14 4.89
CA SER A 384 -2.83 -5.27 6.02
C SER A 384 -2.89 -6.13 7.27
N ILE A 385 -2.09 -5.78 8.28
CA ILE A 385 -1.89 -6.57 9.48
C ILE A 385 -2.11 -5.75 10.74
N VAL A 386 -2.74 -6.36 11.74
CA VAL A 386 -2.89 -5.84 13.10
C VAL A 386 -2.68 -6.95 14.12
N ALA A 387 -2.14 -6.61 15.28
CA ALA A 387 -1.92 -7.51 16.40
C ALA A 387 -2.55 -6.94 17.67
N TRP A 388 -3.21 -7.79 18.44
CA TRP A 388 -3.82 -7.44 19.73
C TRP A 388 -3.64 -8.62 20.69
N TYR A 389 -2.75 -8.49 21.67
CA TYR A 389 -2.26 -9.63 22.46
C TYR A 389 -1.72 -10.76 21.56
N ASP A 390 -2.30 -11.95 21.66
CA ASP A 390 -1.94 -13.11 20.84
C ASP A 390 -2.77 -13.20 19.54
N ASP A 391 -3.78 -12.34 19.38
CA ASP A 391 -4.58 -12.31 18.16
C ASP A 391 -3.82 -11.55 17.06
N VAL A 392 -3.66 -12.19 15.91
CA VAL A 392 -3.08 -11.57 14.71
C VAL A 392 -4.09 -11.69 13.58
N HIS A 393 -4.38 -10.57 12.94
CA HIS A 393 -5.33 -10.51 11.85
C HIS A 393 -4.63 -9.96 10.62
N ILE A 394 -4.82 -10.64 9.49
CA ILE A 394 -4.29 -10.22 8.20
C ILE A 394 -5.42 -10.19 7.18
N ALA A 395 -5.47 -9.13 6.37
CA ALA A 395 -6.29 -9.06 5.18
C ALA A 395 -5.44 -8.67 3.97
N TYR A 396 -5.74 -9.22 2.80
CA TYR A 396 -5.14 -8.92 1.51
C TYR A 396 -6.20 -9.03 0.42
N PHE A 397 -5.88 -8.62 -0.81
CA PHE A 397 -6.78 -8.84 -1.94
C PHE A 397 -6.18 -9.80 -2.95
N ASP A 398 -7.01 -10.69 -3.48
CA ASP A 398 -6.54 -11.83 -4.26
C ASP A 398 -7.49 -12.18 -5.42
N HIS A 399 -6.93 -12.52 -6.58
CA HIS A 399 -7.65 -12.73 -7.83
C HIS A 399 -8.13 -14.18 -8.05
N ARG A 400 -7.80 -15.13 -7.16
CA ARG A 400 -8.08 -16.57 -7.36
C ARG A 400 -9.55 -16.93 -7.58
N SER A 401 -10.47 -16.03 -7.24
CA SER A 401 -11.91 -16.18 -7.44
C SER A 401 -12.43 -15.59 -8.77
N GLY A 402 -11.55 -15.22 -9.71
CA GLY A 402 -11.91 -14.67 -11.02
C GLY A 402 -12.09 -13.14 -11.06
N SER A 403 -12.05 -12.51 -9.89
CA SER A 403 -11.89 -11.07 -9.66
C SER A 403 -11.15 -10.89 -8.34
N PHE A 404 -10.50 -9.74 -8.14
CA PHE A 404 -9.90 -9.43 -6.85
C PHE A 404 -10.99 -9.40 -5.77
N GLU A 405 -10.83 -10.20 -4.73
CA GLU A 405 -11.69 -10.24 -3.56
C GLU A 405 -10.85 -10.02 -2.30
N ILE A 406 -11.47 -9.64 -1.18
CA ILE A 406 -10.78 -9.42 0.09
C ILE A 406 -10.73 -10.73 0.87
N TYR A 407 -9.53 -11.25 1.08
CA TYR A 407 -9.26 -12.45 1.87
C TYR A 407 -8.74 -12.08 3.26
N TYR A 408 -9.00 -12.96 4.21
CA TYR A 408 -8.70 -12.75 5.62
C TYR A 408 -8.16 -14.02 6.28
N ARG A 409 -7.13 -13.85 7.12
CA ARG A 409 -6.62 -14.89 8.02
C ARG A 409 -6.48 -14.39 9.43
N ARG A 410 -6.62 -15.32 10.38
CA ARG A 410 -6.48 -15.07 11.82
C ARG A 410 -5.56 -16.11 12.45
N SER A 411 -4.73 -15.64 13.37
CA SER A 411 -4.04 -16.45 14.35
C SER A 411 -4.52 -16.06 15.75
N ARG A 412 -4.64 -17.04 16.64
CA ARG A 412 -5.01 -16.89 18.06
C ARG A 412 -3.82 -17.18 19.01
N ASP A 413 -2.63 -17.39 18.46
CA ASP A 413 -1.43 -17.86 19.18
C ASP A 413 -0.17 -17.10 18.74
N ALA A 414 -0.34 -15.79 18.57
CA ALA A 414 0.68 -14.82 18.17
C ALA A 414 1.36 -15.20 16.85
N GLY A 415 0.60 -15.67 15.87
CA GLY A 415 1.10 -16.02 14.53
C GLY A 415 1.84 -17.35 14.47
N THR A 416 1.66 -18.25 15.44
CA THR A 416 2.28 -19.58 15.44
C THR A 416 1.52 -20.54 14.52
N THR A 417 0.19 -20.50 14.58
CA THR A 417 -0.71 -21.21 13.68
C THR A 417 -1.74 -20.27 13.11
N TRP A 418 -2.27 -20.61 11.94
CA TRP A 418 -3.26 -19.81 11.23
C TRP A 418 -4.52 -20.64 10.99
N GLU A 419 -5.67 -20.01 11.21
CA GLU A 419 -6.96 -20.57 10.83
C GLU A 419 -7.09 -20.69 9.30
N GLU A 420 -8.15 -21.37 8.87
CA GLU A 420 -8.55 -21.40 7.47
C GLU A 420 -8.80 -19.98 6.96
N GLU A 421 -8.31 -19.73 5.75
CA GLU A 421 -8.48 -18.46 5.05
C GLU A 421 -9.95 -18.27 4.65
N ARG A 422 -10.44 -17.02 4.71
CA ARG A 422 -11.82 -16.68 4.40
C ARG A 422 -11.89 -15.58 3.34
N ASN A 423 -12.71 -15.79 2.31
CA ASN A 423 -13.10 -14.75 1.37
C ASN A 423 -14.25 -13.92 1.97
N LEU A 424 -13.97 -12.68 2.38
CA LEU A 424 -14.93 -11.81 3.07
C LEU A 424 -15.90 -11.11 2.11
N THR A 425 -15.60 -11.08 0.82
CA THR A 425 -16.39 -10.33 -0.16
C THR A 425 -16.98 -11.19 -1.27
N GLY A 426 -16.63 -12.48 -1.34
CA GLY A 426 -17.12 -13.40 -2.38
C GLY A 426 -18.64 -13.66 -2.36
N ALA A 427 -19.32 -13.34 -1.26
CA ALA A 427 -20.79 -13.41 -1.16
C ALA A 427 -21.50 -12.13 -1.65
N LEU A 428 -20.75 -11.05 -1.91
CA LEU A 428 -21.30 -9.81 -2.45
C LEU A 428 -21.61 -9.94 -3.95
N PRO A 429 -22.44 -9.06 -4.52
CA PRO A 429 -22.61 -8.96 -5.97
C PRO A 429 -21.26 -8.88 -6.70
N ALA A 430 -21.20 -9.41 -7.92
CA ALA A 430 -19.96 -9.45 -8.69
C ALA A 430 -19.35 -8.05 -8.86
N ALA A 431 -18.06 -7.93 -8.52
CA ALA A 431 -17.24 -6.77 -8.77
C ALA A 431 -16.29 -7.11 -9.94
N PRO A 432 -16.69 -6.91 -11.21
CA PRO A 432 -15.92 -7.39 -12.36
C PRO A 432 -14.55 -6.73 -12.51
N LEU A 433 -14.34 -5.58 -11.86
CA LEU A 433 -13.04 -4.91 -11.80
C LEU A 433 -12.31 -5.15 -10.46
N GLY A 434 -12.87 -5.99 -9.57
CA GLY A 434 -12.26 -6.39 -8.31
C GLY A 434 -12.48 -5.44 -7.13
N ARG A 435 -12.08 -5.90 -5.94
CA ARG A 435 -12.06 -5.18 -4.66
C ARG A 435 -10.64 -5.12 -4.17
N TRP A 436 -10.18 -3.91 -3.89
CA TRP A 436 -8.75 -3.62 -3.88
C TRP A 436 -8.34 -3.11 -2.52
N ARG A 437 -7.11 -3.50 -2.13
CA ARG A 437 -6.30 -2.88 -1.08
C ARG A 437 -7.10 -2.72 0.22
N PRO A 438 -7.23 -3.77 1.04
CA PRO A 438 -7.90 -3.68 2.33
C PRO A 438 -7.04 -2.93 3.35
N SER A 439 -7.67 -2.14 4.21
CA SER A 439 -7.09 -1.56 5.43
C SER A 439 -7.78 -2.22 6.61
N LEU A 440 -7.02 -2.76 7.56
CA LEU A 440 -7.54 -3.50 8.71
C LEU A 440 -7.17 -2.78 10.02
N ALA A 441 -8.13 -2.69 10.93
CA ALA A 441 -7.96 -2.17 12.29
C ALA A 441 -8.61 -3.10 13.32
N ALA A 442 -8.01 -3.17 14.52
CA ALA A 442 -8.50 -3.93 15.66
C ALA A 442 -8.51 -3.09 16.95
N ALA A 443 -9.52 -3.30 17.79
CA ALA A 443 -9.57 -2.83 19.18
C ALA A 443 -10.37 -3.84 20.01
N GLY A 444 -9.68 -4.63 20.83
CA GLY A 444 -10.29 -5.82 21.45
C GLY A 444 -10.81 -6.79 20.39
N ASP A 445 -12.03 -7.30 20.59
CA ASP A 445 -12.70 -8.20 19.63
C ASP A 445 -13.31 -7.46 18.41
N ARG A 446 -13.25 -6.13 18.36
CA ARG A 446 -13.77 -5.38 17.21
C ARG A 446 -12.73 -5.31 16.11
N LEU A 447 -13.12 -5.72 14.91
CA LEU A 447 -12.36 -5.58 13.68
C LEU A 447 -13.11 -4.73 12.68
N ARG A 448 -12.39 -3.89 11.94
CA ARG A 448 -12.91 -3.16 10.79
C ARG A 448 -11.95 -3.30 9.63
N ILE A 449 -12.50 -3.62 8.47
CA ILE A 449 -11.79 -3.60 7.20
C ILE A 449 -12.43 -2.52 6.32
N ALA A 450 -11.62 -1.71 5.67
CA ALA A 450 -12.05 -0.79 4.62
C ALA A 450 -11.39 -1.16 3.29
N PHE A 451 -12.12 -1.06 2.18
CA PHE A 451 -11.63 -1.38 0.84
C PHE A 451 -12.36 -0.54 -0.21
N TRP A 452 -11.90 -0.57 -1.46
CA TRP A 452 -12.54 0.15 -2.56
C TRP A 452 -12.74 -0.72 -3.80
N GLU A 453 -13.71 -0.34 -4.62
CA GLU A 453 -14.19 -1.10 -5.77
C GLU A 453 -14.36 -0.14 -6.96
N PRO A 454 -13.56 -0.30 -8.04
CA PRO A 454 -13.80 0.38 -9.31
C PRO A 454 -15.05 -0.14 -10.03
N ALA A 455 -15.79 0.78 -10.67
CA ALA A 455 -16.97 0.47 -11.45
C ALA A 455 -16.71 0.60 -12.96
N PRO A 456 -17.22 -0.30 -13.83
CA PRO A 456 -17.10 -0.16 -15.28
C PRO A 456 -17.70 1.16 -15.78
N GLY A 457 -16.84 2.06 -16.30
CA GLY A 457 -17.26 3.36 -16.82
C GLY A 457 -17.84 4.32 -15.76
N GLY A 458 -17.62 4.06 -14.48
CA GLY A 458 -18.16 4.82 -13.36
C GLY A 458 -17.13 5.16 -12.29
N PRO A 459 -17.51 5.95 -11.27
CA PRO A 459 -16.64 6.27 -10.15
C PRO A 459 -16.38 5.02 -9.30
N THR A 460 -15.24 5.01 -8.61
CA THR A 460 -14.98 4.01 -7.57
C THR A 460 -15.96 4.17 -6.40
N THR A 461 -16.07 3.12 -5.59
CA THR A 461 -16.83 3.12 -4.33
C THR A 461 -15.95 2.61 -3.20
N ALA A 462 -16.16 3.11 -1.99
CA ALA A 462 -15.46 2.66 -0.80
C ALA A 462 -16.44 2.00 0.18
N TRP A 463 -15.98 0.92 0.80
CA TRP A 463 -16.78 0.03 1.64
C TRP A 463 -16.05 -0.24 2.95
N THR A 464 -16.82 -0.61 3.96
CA THR A 464 -16.31 -1.21 5.18
C THR A 464 -17.07 -2.48 5.51
N ILE A 465 -16.36 -3.49 6.02
CA ILE A 465 -16.90 -4.71 6.62
C ILE A 465 -16.29 -4.83 8.03
N GLY A 466 -16.97 -5.50 8.95
CA GLY A 466 -16.44 -5.64 10.30
C GLY A 466 -16.96 -6.86 11.05
N SER A 467 -16.31 -7.10 12.17
CA SER A 467 -16.60 -8.16 13.12
C SER A 467 -16.54 -7.57 14.52
N ASP A 468 -17.36 -8.10 15.42
CA ASP A 468 -17.42 -7.69 16.83
C ASP A 468 -17.15 -8.88 17.78
N ASP A 469 -16.67 -10.01 17.24
CA ASP A 469 -16.35 -11.27 17.93
C ASP A 469 -14.94 -11.80 17.57
N GLY A 470 -14.01 -10.87 17.33
CA GLY A 470 -12.60 -11.14 17.06
C GLY A 470 -12.38 -11.76 15.68
N GLY A 471 -13.29 -11.55 14.74
CA GLY A 471 -13.28 -12.17 13.42
C GLY A 471 -13.94 -13.54 13.39
N GLY A 472 -14.86 -13.88 14.30
CA GLY A 472 -15.68 -15.10 14.20
C GLY A 472 -16.71 -14.95 13.08
N THR A 473 -17.54 -13.93 13.18
CA THR A 473 -18.59 -13.54 12.24
C THR A 473 -18.35 -12.14 11.69
N TRP A 474 -18.91 -11.86 10.51
CA TRP A 474 -18.76 -10.57 9.82
C TRP A 474 -20.13 -10.04 9.40
N TRP A 475 -20.40 -8.77 9.70
CA TRP A 475 -21.62 -8.12 9.24
C TRP A 475 -21.52 -7.68 7.78
N ALA A 476 -22.66 -7.48 7.12
CA ALA A 476 -22.71 -7.17 5.69
C ALA A 476 -22.02 -5.83 5.35
N PRO A 477 -21.18 -5.77 4.30
CA PRO A 477 -20.47 -4.57 3.87
C PRO A 477 -21.35 -3.33 3.73
N ARG A 478 -20.84 -2.20 4.22
CA ARG A 478 -21.51 -0.91 4.25
C ARG A 478 -20.73 0.10 3.43
N ARG A 479 -21.43 0.93 2.66
CA ARG A 479 -20.81 2.01 1.89
C ARG A 479 -20.25 3.07 2.84
N LEU A 480 -19.00 3.46 2.63
CA LEU A 480 -18.27 4.40 3.47
C LEU A 480 -18.68 5.86 3.20
N THR A 481 -18.87 6.20 1.93
CA THR A 481 -19.26 7.55 1.48
C THR A 481 -20.08 7.49 0.21
N ASP A 482 -20.99 8.47 0.05
CA ASP A 482 -21.70 8.73 -1.20
C ASP A 482 -20.94 9.69 -2.14
N GLY A 483 -19.75 10.15 -1.71
CA GLY A 483 -18.82 10.95 -2.52
C GLY A 483 -18.40 10.27 -3.82
N VAL A 484 -17.85 11.07 -4.73
CA VAL A 484 -17.48 10.60 -6.08
C VAL A 484 -16.03 10.11 -6.06
N ALA A 485 -15.86 8.84 -6.42
CA ALA A 485 -14.59 8.16 -6.63
C ALA A 485 -13.61 8.10 -5.42
N PRO A 486 -14.06 7.70 -4.22
CA PRO A 486 -13.15 7.41 -3.10
C PRO A 486 -12.20 6.27 -3.43
N ILE A 487 -10.92 6.45 -3.12
CA ILE A 487 -9.86 5.45 -3.31
C ILE A 487 -8.93 5.40 -2.09
N HIS A 488 -8.31 4.23 -1.89
CA HIS A 488 -7.37 3.97 -0.79
C HIS A 488 -7.89 4.32 0.62
N PRO A 489 -9.08 3.84 1.03
CA PRO A 489 -9.55 4.09 2.38
C PRO A 489 -8.68 3.38 3.42
N ALA A 490 -8.36 4.09 4.49
CA ALA A 490 -7.68 3.60 5.67
C ALA A 490 -8.64 3.62 6.86
N VAL A 491 -8.47 2.70 7.81
CA VAL A 491 -9.28 2.64 9.03
C VAL A 491 -8.40 2.48 10.27
N VAL A 492 -8.81 3.10 11.37
CA VAL A 492 -8.33 2.83 12.73
C VAL A 492 -9.52 2.75 13.68
N LEU A 493 -9.39 2.00 14.77
CA LEU A 493 -10.37 1.95 15.85
C LEU A 493 -9.86 2.77 17.04
N SER A 494 -10.70 3.63 17.60
CA SER A 494 -10.42 4.27 18.89
C SER A 494 -10.52 3.25 20.04
N PRO A 495 -10.00 3.55 21.24
CA PRO A 495 -10.17 2.68 22.41
C PRO A 495 -11.63 2.35 22.75
N GLU A 496 -12.57 3.26 22.43
CA GLU A 496 -14.02 3.06 22.61
C GLU A 496 -14.66 2.23 21.48
N GLY A 497 -13.85 1.87 20.47
CA GLY A 497 -14.24 1.09 19.30
C GLY A 497 -15.02 1.88 18.26
N THR A 498 -14.89 3.21 18.23
CA THR A 498 -15.33 4.03 17.09
C THR A 498 -14.37 3.81 15.93
N ALA A 499 -14.89 3.57 14.73
CA ALA A 499 -14.06 3.44 13.54
C ALA A 499 -13.85 4.79 12.87
N HIS A 500 -12.60 5.12 12.59
CA HIS A 500 -12.16 6.37 11.99
C HIS A 500 -11.56 6.07 10.62
N PHE A 501 -12.12 6.68 9.58
CA PHE A 501 -11.75 6.44 8.19
C PHE A 501 -11.14 7.68 7.57
N ALA A 502 -10.07 7.50 6.81
CA ALA A 502 -9.52 8.53 5.93
C ALA A 502 -9.35 7.96 4.52
N TRP A 503 -9.60 8.76 3.50
CA TRP A 503 -9.43 8.39 2.09
C TRP A 503 -9.10 9.64 1.28
N HIS A 504 -8.72 9.47 0.02
CA HIS A 504 -8.76 10.57 -0.93
C HIS A 504 -9.76 10.28 -2.04
N ASP A 505 -10.35 11.34 -2.58
CA ASP A 505 -11.25 11.26 -3.72
C ASP A 505 -10.99 12.42 -4.71
N THR A 506 -11.67 12.41 -5.85
CA THR A 506 -11.52 13.42 -6.91
C THR A 506 -12.74 14.35 -7.03
N LEU A 507 -13.51 14.53 -5.94
CA LEU A 507 -14.80 15.24 -5.95
C LEU A 507 -14.70 16.66 -6.52
N ASP A 508 -13.57 17.34 -6.30
CA ASP A 508 -13.39 18.76 -6.59
C ASP A 508 -12.44 19.06 -7.77
N GLY A 509 -12.11 18.05 -8.59
CA GLY A 509 -11.29 18.19 -9.80
C GLY A 509 -9.79 17.96 -9.62
N ASN A 510 -9.35 17.76 -8.37
CA ASN A 510 -8.02 17.28 -7.95
C ASN A 510 -8.21 16.25 -6.81
N HIS A 511 -7.15 15.53 -6.44
CA HIS A 511 -7.19 14.62 -5.30
C HIS A 511 -7.24 15.40 -3.99
N GLU A 512 -8.19 15.05 -3.13
CA GLU A 512 -8.42 15.71 -1.85
C GLU A 512 -8.64 14.69 -0.74
N MET A 513 -8.14 14.98 0.46
CA MET A 513 -8.28 14.14 1.65
C MET A 513 -9.62 14.36 2.35
N PHE A 514 -10.24 13.25 2.74
CA PHE A 514 -11.50 13.22 3.47
C PHE A 514 -11.42 12.29 4.67
N TYR A 515 -12.35 12.51 5.58
CA TYR A 515 -12.47 11.78 6.83
C TYR A 515 -13.95 11.53 7.19
N ARG A 516 -14.21 10.42 7.90
CA ARG A 516 -15.49 10.12 8.52
C ARG A 516 -15.31 9.14 9.67
N HIS A 517 -16.24 9.11 10.63
CA HIS A 517 -16.29 8.07 11.66
C HIS A 517 -17.59 7.26 11.63
N LEU A 518 -17.53 6.05 12.19
CA LEU A 518 -18.64 5.14 12.43
C LEU A 518 -18.64 4.74 13.90
N ALA A 519 -19.61 5.25 14.66
CA ALA A 519 -19.77 4.95 16.07
C ALA A 519 -20.55 3.63 16.28
N PRO A 520 -20.20 2.84 17.33
CA PRO A 520 -20.97 1.67 17.77
C PRO A 520 -22.40 2.00 18.19
#